data_AF-A0A1Y0IBF6-F1
#
_entry.id   AF-A0A1Y0IBF6-F1
#
_cell.length_a   1.000
_cell.length_b   1.000
_cell.length_c   1.000
_cell.angle_alpha   90.00
_cell.angle_beta   90.00
_cell.angle_gamma   90.00
#
_symmetry.space_group_name_H-M   'P 1'
#
loop_
_entity.id
_entity.type
_entity.pdbx_description
1 polymer ?
#
loop_
_entity_poly.entity_id
_entity_poly.type
_entity_poly.pdbx_seq_one_letter_code
_entity_poly.pdbx_strand_id
1 'polypeptide(L)' 'MSTLQAQRKRLEKEMQEAQQQLEELNAMSYPNQAMVNYYTDVLKHYQNLMASIDKHLSATDSPSTGLSNAGE' A
#
# COMPACT_ATOMS: atom_id res chain seq x y z
N MET A 1 8.45 -0.85 16.12
CA MET A 1 7.45 -0.85 15.05
C MET A 1 6.69 0.46 15.15
N SER A 2 6.86 1.38 14.19
CA SER A 2 6.10 2.64 14.20
C SER A 2 4.63 2.39 13.87
N THR A 3 3.73 3.30 14.25
CA THR A 3 2.30 3.26 13.87
C THR A 3 2.13 3.12 12.35
N LEU A 4 3.01 3.76 11.58
CA LEU A 4 3.02 3.72 10.13
C LEU A 4 3.45 2.35 9.58
N GLN A 5 4.44 1.69 10.20
CA GLN A 5 4.81 0.31 9.87
C GLN A 5 3.69 -0.68 10.18
N ALA A 6 2.94 -0.47 11.27
CA ALA A 6 1.78 -1.30 11.60
C ALA A 6 0.64 -1.11 10.58
N GLN A 7 0.38 0.14 10.16
CA GLN A 7 -0.59 0.44 9.10
C GLN A 7 -0.21 -0.20 7.77
N ARG A 8 1.09 -0.16 7.40
CA ARG A 8 1.60 -0.84 6.20
C ARG A 8 1.31 -2.34 6.22
N LYS A 9 1.63 -3.03 7.33
CA LYS A 9 1.37 -4.47 7.47
C LYS A 9 -0.12 -4.81 7.44
N ARG A 10 -0.96 -3.95 8.00
CA ARG A 10 -2.41 -4.14 7.94
C ARG A 10 -2.90 -4.03 6.49
N LEU A 11 -2.44 -3.02 5.75
CA LEU A 11 -2.78 -2.84 4.33
C LEU A 11 -2.30 -4.01 3.47
N GLU A 12 -1.12 -4.58 3.75
CA GLU A 12 -0.64 -5.79 3.06
C GLU A 12 -1.61 -6.96 3.22
N LYS A 13 -2.14 -7.17 4.44
CA LYS A 13 -3.12 -8.22 4.71
C LYS A 13 -4.44 -7.96 3.99
N GLU A 14 -4.95 -6.73 4.05
CA GLU A 14 -6.19 -6.34 3.35
C GLU A 14 -6.05 -6.46 1.82
N MET A 15 -4.87 -6.18 1.27
CA MET A 15 -4.58 -6.36 -0.15
C MET A 15 -4.54 -7.84 -0.55
N GLN A 16 -3.95 -8.71 0.27
CA GLN A 16 -3.97 -10.16 0.04
C GLN A 16 -5.41 -10.71 0.05
N GLU A 17 -6.22 -10.28 1.00
CA GLU A 17 -7.64 -10.67 1.09
C GLU A 17 -8.43 -10.19 -0.14
N ALA A 18 -8.25 -8.93 -0.57
CA ALA A 18 -8.89 -8.39 -1.76
C ALA A 18 -8.46 -9.11 -3.06
N GLN A 19 -7.17 -9.48 -3.15
CA GLN A 19 -6.63 -10.24 -4.28
C GLN A 19 -7.26 -11.63 -4.35
N GLN A 20 -7.38 -12.33 -3.21
CA GLN A 20 -8.03 -13.63 -3.14
C GLN A 20 -9.50 -13.54 -3.57
N GLN A 21 -10.24 -12.53 -3.10
CA GLN A 21 -11.64 -12.33 -3.49
C GLN A 21 -11.79 -12.06 -5.00
N LEU A 22 -10.86 -11.32 -5.60
CA LEU A 22 -10.85 -11.08 -7.03
C LEU A 22 -10.56 -12.37 -7.82
N GLU A 23 -9.65 -13.21 -7.35
CA GLU A 23 -9.35 -14.51 -7.94
C GLU A 23 -10.55 -15.46 -7.88
N GLU A 24 -11.21 -15.54 -6.71
CA GLU A 24 -12.43 -16.33 -6.51
C GLU A 24 -13.56 -15.86 -7.44
N LEU A 25 -13.76 -14.55 -7.59
CA LEU A 25 -14.74 -13.99 -8.52
C LEU A 25 -14.42 -14.34 -9.96
N ASN A 26 -13.17 -14.18 -10.40
CA ASN A 26 -12.75 -14.48 -11.77
C ASN A 26 -12.83 -15.97 -12.12
N ALA A 27 -12.80 -16.86 -11.12
CA ALA A 27 -12.96 -18.30 -11.30
C ALA A 27 -14.43 -18.73 -11.50
N MET A 28 -15.41 -17.85 -11.26
CA MET A 28 -16.83 -18.16 -11.44
C MET A 28 -17.20 -18.23 -12.94
N SER A 29 -18.15 -19.10 -13.30
CA SER A 29 -18.64 -19.19 -14.70
C SER A 29 -19.31 -17.90 -15.20
N TYR A 30 -19.90 -17.12 -14.29
CA TYR A 30 -20.54 -15.84 -14.56
C TYR A 30 -20.16 -14.83 -13.47
N PRO A 31 -18.96 -14.23 -13.56
CA PRO A 31 -18.47 -13.30 -12.54
C PRO A 31 -19.35 -12.05 -12.46
N ASN A 32 -19.64 -11.60 -11.24
CA ASN A 32 -20.30 -10.31 -11.05
C ASN A 32 -19.32 -9.18 -11.38
N GLN A 33 -19.48 -8.56 -12.55
CA GLN A 33 -18.56 -7.53 -13.04
C GLN A 33 -18.45 -6.32 -12.11
N ALA A 34 -19.52 -5.95 -11.39
CA ALA A 34 -19.46 -4.85 -10.44
C ALA A 34 -18.52 -5.16 -9.27
N MET A 35 -18.52 -6.41 -8.80
CA MET A 35 -17.61 -6.87 -7.74
C MET A 35 -16.17 -6.97 -8.24
N VAL A 36 -15.96 -7.46 -9.46
CA VAL A 36 -14.63 -7.51 -10.10
C VAL A 36 -14.03 -6.11 -10.21
N ASN A 37 -14.82 -5.14 -10.68
CA ASN A 37 -14.39 -3.74 -10.79
C ASN A 37 -14.07 -3.15 -9.41
N TYR A 38 -14.94 -3.40 -8.43
CA TYR A 38 -14.74 -2.94 -7.06
C TYR A 38 -13.40 -3.44 -6.48
N TYR A 39 -13.12 -4.74 -6.53
CA TYR A 39 -11.87 -5.28 -5.99
C TYR A 39 -10.64 -4.83 -6.79
N THR A 40 -10.78 -4.66 -8.11
CA THR A 40 -9.72 -4.08 -8.94
C THR A 40 -9.36 -2.66 -8.49
N ASP A 41 -10.35 -1.83 -8.18
CA ASP A 41 -10.12 -0.46 -7.74
C ASP A 41 -9.60 -0.39 -6.29
N VAL A 42 -10.07 -1.27 -5.41
CA VAL A 42 -9.54 -1.44 -4.04
C VAL A 42 -8.05 -1.79 -4.08
N LEU A 43 -7.65 -2.75 -4.92
CA LEU A 43 -6.24 -3.13 -5.05
C LEU A 43 -5.36 -1.97 -5.51
N LYS A 44 -5.80 -1.20 -6.52
CA LYS A 44 -5.09 0.02 -6.95
C LYS A 44 -4.97 1.03 -5.82
N HIS A 45 -6.05 1.23 -5.05
CA HIS A 45 -6.04 2.15 -3.92
C HIS A 45 -5.02 1.73 -2.85
N TYR A 46 -5.00 0.45 -2.48
CA TYR A 46 -4.03 -0.07 -1.50
C TYR A 46 -2.59 0.04 -2.00
N GLN A 47 -2.32 -0.25 -3.27
CA GLN A 47 -0.99 -0.05 -3.86
C GLN A 47 -0.53 1.40 -3.75
N ASN A 48 -1.39 2.36 -4.08
CA ASN A 48 -1.08 3.79 -3.98
C ASN A 48 -0.82 4.21 -2.52
N LEU A 49 -1.63 3.73 -1.58
CA LEU A 49 -1.48 4.06 -0.16
C LEU A 49 -0.20 3.45 0.42
N MET A 50 0.13 2.21 0.07
CA MET A 50 1.39 1.58 0.44
C MET A 50 2.59 2.34 -0.12
N ALA A 51 2.55 2.75 -1.39
CA ALA A 51 3.63 3.56 -1.98
C ALA A 51 3.82 4.90 -1.24
N SER A 52 2.71 5.54 -0.82
CA SER A 52 2.77 6.76 0.00
C SER A 52 3.39 6.49 1.37
N ILE A 53 3.02 5.39 2.02
CA ILE A 53 3.60 4.98 3.31
C ILE A 53 5.10 4.70 3.17
N ASP A 54 5.51 3.97 2.14
CA ASP A 54 6.91 3.63 1.87
C ASP A 54 7.76 4.87 1.62
N LYS A 55 7.21 5.88 0.94
CA LYS A 55 7.85 7.19 0.78
C LYS A 55 8.08 7.89 2.13
N HIS A 56 7.13 7.83 3.05
CA HIS A 56 7.28 8.44 4.38
C HIS A 56 8.26 7.67 5.27
N LEU A 57 8.24 6.34 5.21
CA LEU A 57 9.19 5.50 5.95
C LEU A 57 10.63 5.75 5.47
N SER A 58 10.86 5.73 4.16
CA SER A 58 12.19 5.99 3.57
C SER A 58 12.71 7.42 3.82
N ALA A 59 11.83 8.41 3.87
CA ALA A 59 12.20 9.80 4.22
C ALA A 59 12.56 9.95 5.70
N THR A 60 11.98 9.13 6.59
CA THR A 60 12.29 9.14 8.03
C THR A 60 13.62 8.42 8.32
N ASP A 61 13.96 7.40 7.52
CA ASP A 61 15.21 6.64 7.66
C ASP A 61 16.42 7.32 6.98
N SER A 62 16.22 8.43 6.26
CA SER A 62 17.30 9.24 5.73
C SER A 62 17.78 10.23 6.82
N PRO A 63 18.99 10.07 7.39
CA PRO A 63 19.52 11.08 8.29
C PRO A 63 19.69 12.36 7.48
N SER A 64 19.11 13.45 7.97
CA SER A 64 19.31 14.81 7.49
C SER A 64 20.81 15.14 7.45
N THR A 65 21.47 14.83 6.33
CA THR A 65 22.82 15.29 6.01
C THR A 65 22.64 16.65 5.36
N GLY A 66 22.75 17.72 6.15
CA GLY A 66 22.53 19.04 5.57
C GLY A 66 22.58 20.22 6.51
N LEU A 67 23.48 20.25 7.51
CA LEU A 67 23.96 21.50 8.11
C LEU A 67 25.42 21.35 8.54
N SER A 68 26.33 21.32 7.57
CA SER A 68 27.72 21.74 7.80
C SER A 68 27.78 23.24 7.53
N ASN A 69 27.53 24.04 8.56
CA ASN A 69 27.85 25.46 8.54
C ASN A 69 29.37 25.59 8.78
N ALA A 70 30.14 25.68 7.71
CA ALA A 70 31.56 26.04 7.75
C ALA A 70 31.73 27.30 6.90
N GLY A 71 31.74 28.45 7.56
CA GLY A 71 31.94 29.74 6.91
C GLY A 71 31.64 30.88 7.86
N GLU A 72 32.56 31.15 8.78
CA GLU A 72 33.12 32.48 9.09
C GLU A 72 34.25 32.34 10.12
#